data_AF-A0AA38VIQ1-F1
#
_entry.id   AF-A0AA38VIQ1-F1
#
_cell.length_a   1.000
_cell.length_b   1.000
_cell.length_c   1.000
_cell.angle_alpha   90.00
_cell.angle_beta   90.00
_cell.angle_gamma   90.00
#
_symmetry.space_group_name_H-M   'P 1'
#
loop_
_entity.id
_entity.type
_entity.pdbx_description
1 polymer ?
#
loop_
_entity_poly.entity_id
_entity_poly.type
_entity_poly.pdbx_seq_one_letter_code
_entity_poly.pdbx_strand_id
1 'polypeptide(L)'
;MDPTGIKLASLFSPPANGTASSPSSQTSVLGMSDFHASIFVPVIGFWLVSGFYETLEHFDLFPQYRVVPTAEEEKRNLVGRGEVARVSLTMHIVQIVFGLAIEYFYPQATHERETVWGAFGSVEYFGFALLQRAAKSGVPLHPRLAWVAAQALRWSYLLLRQLACFFILDTWGYWVHYSMHVSTYLY
;
A
#
# COMPACT_ATOMS: atom_id res chain seq x y z
N MET A 1 -12.22 19.39 35.86
CA MET A 1 -11.25 18.28 35.68
C MET A 1 -11.71 17.46 34.50
N ASP A 2 -10.92 17.39 33.43
CA ASP A 2 -11.24 16.61 32.24
C ASP A 2 -11.11 15.11 32.57
N PRO A 3 -12.18 14.32 32.53
CA PRO A 3 -12.19 12.93 33.02
C PRO A 3 -11.33 11.98 32.17
N THR A 4 -10.75 12.45 31.06
CA THR A 4 -9.97 11.62 30.14
C THR A 4 -8.46 11.73 30.30
N GLY A 5 -7.95 12.71 31.07
CA GLY A 5 -6.51 12.91 31.29
C GLY A 5 -5.69 13.29 30.05
N ILE A 6 -6.24 13.15 28.84
CA ILE A 6 -5.63 13.56 27.58
C ILE A 6 -5.90 15.04 27.41
N LYS A 7 -4.91 15.88 27.72
CA LYS A 7 -4.98 17.31 27.40
C LYS A 7 -5.16 17.43 25.89
N LEU A 8 -6.27 17.98 25.43
CA LEU A 8 -6.52 18.17 24.00
C LEU A 8 -5.31 18.82 23.28
N ALA A 9 -4.63 19.76 23.96
CA ALA A 9 -3.40 20.39 23.51
C ALA A 9 -2.25 19.43 23.20
N SER A 10 -2.13 18.28 23.88
CA SER A 10 -1.11 17.27 23.60
C SER A 10 -1.42 16.43 22.37
N LEU A 11 -2.67 16.40 21.90
CA LEU A 11 -3.03 15.79 20.60
C LEU A 11 -2.62 16.68 19.41
N PHE A 12 -2.45 17.99 19.64
CA PHE A 12 -2.11 18.98 18.61
C PHE A 12 -0.66 19.49 18.70
N SER A 13 0.15 18.94 19.60
CA SER A 13 1.54 19.35 19.76
C SER A 13 2.45 18.31 19.11
N PRO A 14 3.48 18.73 18.34
CA PRO A 14 4.49 17.80 17.87
C PRO A 14 5.14 17.10 19.07
N PRO A 15 5.52 15.81 18.95
CA PRO A 15 6.31 15.15 19.98
C PRO A 15 7.58 15.97 20.25
N ALA A 16 8.00 16.06 21.51
CA ALA A 16 8.99 17.03 22.01
C ALA A 16 10.34 17.04 21.27
N ASN A 17 10.67 15.98 20.53
CA ASN A 17 11.92 15.86 19.77
C ASN A 17 11.78 16.13 18.27
N GLY A 18 10.66 16.65 17.75
CA GLY A 18 10.52 17.06 16.34
C GLY A 18 10.67 15.96 15.28
N THR A 19 11.10 14.75 15.66
CA THR A 19 11.45 13.63 14.77
C THR A 19 10.93 12.29 15.27
N ALA A 20 10.14 12.24 16.35
CA ALA A 20 9.83 10.97 16.99
C ALA A 20 8.41 10.51 16.63
N SER A 21 8.30 9.70 15.59
CA SER A 21 7.62 8.42 15.84
C SER A 21 8.27 7.86 17.11
N SER A 22 7.48 7.69 18.16
CA SER A 22 7.99 7.07 19.39
C SER A 22 8.69 5.75 18.99
N PRO A 23 9.88 5.41 19.50
CA PRO A 23 10.55 4.14 19.19
C PRO A 23 9.75 2.91 19.66
N SER A 24 8.60 3.13 20.31
CA SER A 24 7.63 2.11 20.67
C SER A 24 6.84 1.69 19.43
N SER A 25 7.27 0.55 18.88
CA SER A 25 6.65 -0.29 17.87
C SER A 25 6.43 0.35 16.50
N GLN A 26 7.48 0.38 15.67
CA GLN A 26 7.27 0.11 14.24
C GLN A 26 6.41 -1.16 14.18
N THR A 27 5.19 -1.03 13.68
CA THR A 27 4.25 -2.16 13.67
C THR A 27 4.79 -3.14 12.65
N SER A 28 5.60 -4.10 13.11
CA SER A 28 6.27 -5.00 12.20
C SER A 28 5.25 -5.91 11.55
N VAL A 29 4.99 -5.74 10.26
CA VAL A 29 4.17 -6.70 9.51
C VAL A 29 4.97 -8.00 9.46
N LEU A 30 4.51 -9.03 10.17
CA LEU A 30 5.18 -10.33 10.27
C LEU A 30 6.64 -10.25 10.78
N GLY A 31 6.97 -9.28 11.64
CA GLY A 31 8.33 -9.09 12.15
C GLY A 31 9.27 -8.35 11.18
N MET A 32 8.77 -7.90 10.02
CA MET A 32 9.51 -7.10 9.04
C MET A 32 9.20 -5.61 9.19
N SER A 33 10.11 -4.73 8.73
CA SER A 33 9.77 -3.31 8.56
C SER A 33 8.75 -3.14 7.43
N ASP A 34 7.95 -2.07 7.48
CA ASP A 34 6.92 -1.76 6.47
C ASP A 34 7.49 -1.80 5.03
N PHE A 35 8.73 -1.35 4.87
CA PHE A 35 9.45 -1.42 3.62
C PHE A 35 9.65 -2.86 3.11
N HIS A 36 10.26 -3.72 3.92
CA HIS A 36 10.48 -5.14 3.55
C HIS A 36 9.15 -5.87 3.35
N ALA A 37 8.15 -5.55 4.17
CA ALA A 37 6.81 -6.09 3.99
C ALA A 37 6.23 -5.72 2.63
N SER A 38 6.42 -4.48 2.15
CA SER A 38 5.95 -4.07 0.82
C SER A 38 6.58 -4.86 -0.33
N ILE A 39 7.81 -5.37 -0.15
CA ILE A 39 8.50 -6.21 -1.14
C ILE A 39 8.00 -7.65 -1.08
N PHE A 40 7.99 -8.26 0.11
CA PHE A 40 7.81 -9.70 0.27
C PHE A 40 6.35 -10.14 0.41
N VAL A 41 5.49 -9.33 1.04
CA VAL A 41 4.08 -9.71 1.28
C VAL A 41 3.33 -10.00 -0.02
N PRO A 42 3.46 -9.20 -1.10
CA PRO A 42 2.80 -9.52 -2.37
C PRO A 42 3.27 -10.85 -2.98
N VAL A 43 4.57 -11.16 -2.87
CA VAL A 43 5.16 -12.42 -3.37
C VAL A 43 4.58 -13.60 -2.60
N ILE A 44 4.59 -13.52 -1.27
CA ILE A 44 4.05 -14.57 -0.40
C ILE A 44 2.55 -14.74 -0.68
N GLY A 45 1.80 -13.65 -0.76
CA GLY A 45 0.38 -13.66 -1.06
C GLY A 45 0.05 -14.33 -2.39
N PHE A 46 0.82 -14.02 -3.45
CA PHE A 46 0.69 -14.68 -4.75
C PHE A 46 0.84 -16.20 -4.63
N TRP A 47 1.91 -16.68 -3.99
CA TRP A 47 2.17 -18.12 -3.87
C TRP A 47 1.16 -18.84 -2.98
N LEU A 48 0.67 -18.19 -1.92
CA LEU A 48 -0.37 -18.75 -1.07
C LEU A 48 -1.69 -18.94 -1.85
N VAL A 49 -2.12 -17.93 -2.59
CA VAL A 49 -3.36 -18.00 -3.38
C VAL A 49 -3.20 -18.95 -4.57
N SER A 50 -2.08 -18.88 -5.30
CA SER A 50 -1.79 -19.78 -6.42
C SER A 50 -1.69 -21.23 -5.95
N GLY A 51 -0.97 -21.50 -4.86
CA GLY A 51 -0.86 -22.83 -4.28
C GLY A 51 -2.19 -23.36 -3.78
N PHE A 52 -3.04 -22.51 -3.20
CA PHE A 52 -4.40 -22.88 -2.82
C PHE A 52 -5.21 -23.37 -4.03
N TYR A 53 -5.24 -22.62 -5.14
CA TYR A 53 -5.98 -23.02 -6.34
C TYR A 53 -5.37 -24.25 -7.03
N GLU A 54 -4.04 -24.36 -7.11
CA GLU A 54 -3.38 -25.56 -7.65
C GLU A 54 -3.71 -26.80 -6.80
N THR A 55 -3.81 -26.65 -5.48
CA THR A 55 -4.21 -27.73 -4.57
C THR A 55 -5.66 -28.15 -4.84
N LEU A 56 -6.58 -27.20 -5.01
CA LEU A 56 -7.97 -27.50 -5.37
C LEU A 56 -8.04 -28.26 -6.71
N GLU A 57 -7.23 -27.86 -7.69
CA GLU A 57 -7.19 -28.51 -9.00
C GLU A 57 -6.56 -29.92 -8.94
N HIS A 58 -5.46 -30.09 -8.22
CA HIS A 58 -4.76 -31.38 -8.10
C HIS A 58 -5.61 -32.47 -7.43
N PHE A 59 -6.38 -32.09 -6.40
CA PHE A 59 -7.26 -33.01 -5.68
C PHE A 59 -8.70 -33.06 -6.22
N ASP A 60 -8.98 -32.35 -7.33
CA ASP A 60 -10.31 -32.20 -7.93
C ASP A 60 -11.40 -31.80 -6.91
N LEU A 61 -11.06 -30.86 -6.03
CA LEU A 61 -11.97 -30.38 -4.99
C LEU A 61 -12.96 -29.38 -5.59
N PHE A 62 -14.25 -29.56 -5.26
CA PHE A 62 -15.35 -28.68 -5.66
C PHE A 62 -15.56 -28.51 -7.18
N PRO A 63 -15.71 -29.61 -7.96
CA PRO A 63 -15.89 -29.53 -9.41
C PRO A 63 -17.13 -28.71 -9.83
N GLN A 64 -18.17 -28.67 -8.99
CA GLN A 64 -19.41 -27.93 -9.26
C GLN A 64 -19.24 -26.40 -9.35
N TYR A 65 -18.17 -25.84 -8.79
CA TYR A 65 -17.89 -24.40 -8.83
C TYR A 65 -16.82 -24.04 -9.88
N ARG A 66 -16.35 -25.02 -10.66
CA ARG A 66 -15.34 -24.78 -11.70
C ARG A 66 -15.95 -24.01 -12.86
N VAL A 67 -15.28 -22.92 -13.25
CA VAL A 67 -15.56 -22.25 -14.52
C VAL A 67 -15.01 -23.16 -15.62
N VAL A 68 -15.90 -23.80 -16.38
CA VAL A 68 -15.51 -24.71 -17.47
C VAL A 68 -15.10 -23.85 -18.67
N PRO A 69 -13.83 -23.91 -19.11
CA PRO A 69 -13.42 -23.16 -20.29
C PRO A 69 -14.13 -23.71 -21.53
N THR A 70 -14.39 -22.84 -22.49
CA THR A 70 -14.89 -23.26 -23.80
C THR A 70 -13.78 -23.96 -24.59
N ALA A 71 -14.16 -24.84 -25.52
CA ALA A 71 -13.20 -25.55 -26.38
C ALA A 71 -12.34 -24.60 -27.24
N GLU A 72 -12.78 -23.36 -27.46
CA GLU A 72 -12.00 -22.31 -28.13
C GLU A 72 -10.96 -21.69 -27.19
N GLU A 73 -11.31 -21.43 -25.93
CA GLU A 73 -10.39 -20.89 -24.92
C GLU A 73 -9.26 -21.87 -24.60
N GLU A 74 -9.56 -23.16 -24.49
CA GLU A 74 -8.55 -24.20 -24.24
C GLU A 74 -7.54 -24.29 -25.38
N LYS A 75 -7.99 -24.19 -26.64
CA LYS A 75 -7.11 -24.15 -27.82
C LYS A 75 -6.25 -22.89 -27.89
N ARG A 76 -6.72 -21.78 -27.31
CA ARG A 76 -5.97 -20.52 -27.23
C ARG A 76 -5.01 -20.48 -26.05
N ASN A 77 -5.16 -21.37 -25.07
CA ASN A 77 -4.25 -21.49 -23.94
C ASN A 77 -3.00 -22.28 -24.33
N LEU A 78 -2.10 -21.62 -25.05
CA LEU A 78 -0.86 -22.22 -25.58
C LEU A 78 0.22 -22.35 -24.49
N VAL A 79 0.10 -21.62 -23.38
CA VAL A 79 1.15 -21.49 -22.38
C VAL A 79 1.04 -22.60 -21.33
N GLY A 80 2.11 -23.39 -21.19
CA GLY A 80 2.16 -24.46 -20.21
C GLY A 80 2.35 -23.95 -18.77
N ARG A 81 1.92 -24.73 -17.76
CA ARG A 81 2.06 -24.38 -16.34
C ARG A 81 3.51 -24.04 -15.94
N GLY A 82 4.49 -24.77 -16.46
CA GLY A 82 5.91 -24.52 -16.19
C GLY A 82 6.41 -23.20 -16.77
N GLU A 83 5.86 -22.76 -17.91
CA GLU A 83 6.18 -21.47 -18.50
C GLU A 83 5.58 -20.33 -17.69
N VAL A 84 4.32 -20.47 -17.25
CA VAL A 84 3.68 -19.53 -16.31
C VAL A 84 4.50 -19.40 -15.03
N ALA A 85 4.94 -20.52 -14.43
CA ALA A 85 5.77 -20.51 -13.23
C ALA A 85 7.11 -19.80 -13.46
N ARG A 86 7.78 -20.04 -14.60
CA ARG A 86 9.03 -19.36 -14.96
C ARG A 86 8.86 -17.85 -15.09
N VAL A 87 7.81 -17.42 -15.79
CA VAL A 87 7.52 -15.98 -15.98
C VAL A 87 7.20 -15.33 -14.64
N SER A 88 6.36 -15.96 -13.83
CA SER A 88 6.03 -15.48 -12.48
C SER A 88 7.28 -15.34 -11.61
N LEU A 89 8.15 -16.34 -11.57
CA LEU A 89 9.40 -16.27 -10.79
C LEU A 89 10.31 -15.14 -11.29
N THR A 90 10.41 -14.96 -12.60
CA THR A 90 11.19 -13.86 -13.20
C THR A 90 10.66 -12.50 -12.75
N MET A 91 9.34 -12.31 -12.78
CA MET A 91 8.71 -11.06 -12.35
C MET A 91 8.92 -10.80 -10.85
N HIS A 92 8.84 -11.83 -10.00
CA HIS A 92 9.13 -11.70 -8.57
C HIS A 92 10.59 -11.33 -8.31
N ILE A 93 11.54 -11.88 -9.07
CA ILE A 93 12.96 -11.50 -8.97
C ILE A 93 13.12 -10.02 -9.32
N VAL A 94 12.53 -9.58 -10.44
CA VAL A 94 12.57 -8.16 -10.85
C VAL A 94 11.96 -7.25 -9.78
N GLN A 95 10.80 -7.62 -9.22
CA GLN A 95 10.15 -6.88 -8.12
C GLN A 95 11.07 -6.75 -6.90
N ILE A 96 11.69 -7.85 -6.46
CA ILE A 96 12.57 -7.84 -5.29
C ILE A 96 13.82 -7.00 -5.55
N VAL A 97 14.47 -7.17 -6.71
CA VAL A 97 15.67 -6.41 -7.06
C VAL A 97 15.36 -4.92 -7.13
N PHE A 98 14.25 -4.54 -7.79
CA PHE A 98 13.87 -3.14 -7.91
C PHE A 98 13.49 -2.53 -6.56
N GLY A 99 12.77 -3.29 -5.72
CA GLY A 99 12.47 -2.89 -4.35
C GLY A 99 13.76 -2.62 -3.56
N LEU A 100 14.67 -3.59 -3.50
CA LEU A 100 15.94 -3.43 -2.79
C LEU A 100 16.81 -2.29 -3.36
N ALA A 101 16.79 -2.07 -4.67
CA ALA A 101 17.48 -0.95 -5.30
C ALA A 101 16.90 0.39 -4.84
N ILE A 102 15.57 0.52 -4.76
CA ILE A 102 14.93 1.72 -4.23
C ILE A 102 15.37 1.99 -2.79
N GLU A 103 15.42 0.98 -1.91
CA GLU A 103 15.91 1.18 -0.53
C GLU A 103 17.36 1.62 -0.49
N TYR A 104 18.19 1.06 -1.36
CA TYR A 104 19.60 1.41 -1.43
C TYR A 104 19.81 2.87 -1.83
N PHE A 105 19.07 3.36 -2.83
CA PHE A 105 19.17 4.74 -3.30
C PHE A 105 18.37 5.75 -2.45
N TYR A 106 17.26 5.30 -1.86
CA TYR A 106 16.31 6.11 -1.11
C TYR A 106 15.92 5.41 0.20
N PRO A 107 16.86 5.31 1.17
CA PRO A 107 16.61 4.60 2.41
C PRO A 107 15.41 5.20 3.16
N GLN A 108 14.41 4.38 3.49
CA GLN A 108 13.18 4.86 4.13
C GLN A 108 13.45 5.52 5.50
N ALA A 109 14.44 5.00 6.23
CA ALA A 109 14.82 5.53 7.55
C ALA A 109 15.24 7.02 7.52
N THR A 110 15.69 7.53 6.37
CA THR A 110 16.01 8.96 6.20
C THR A 110 14.77 9.81 5.92
N HIS A 111 13.82 9.34 5.12
CA HIS A 111 12.61 10.13 4.81
C HIS A 111 11.56 10.13 5.92
N GLU A 112 11.44 9.06 6.71
CA GLU A 112 10.59 9.07 7.92
C GLU A 112 11.10 10.07 8.98
N ARG A 113 12.42 10.33 8.99
CA ARG A 113 13.03 11.37 9.85
C ARG A 113 12.84 12.78 9.28
N GLU A 114 12.72 12.91 7.97
CA GLU A 114 12.54 14.19 7.26
C GLU A 114 11.08 14.57 7.00
N THR A 115 10.10 13.69 7.23
CA THR A 115 8.69 14.07 7.30
C THR A 115 8.47 14.94 8.53
N VAL A 116 8.79 16.22 8.40
CA VAL A 116 8.55 17.24 9.42
C VAL A 116 7.06 17.21 9.72
N TRP A 117 6.71 16.94 10.97
CA TRP A 117 5.34 16.90 11.43
C TRP A 117 4.59 18.16 10.96
N GLY A 118 3.54 17.97 10.14
CA GLY A 118 2.76 19.09 9.58
C GLY A 118 3.37 19.79 8.37
N ALA A 119 4.31 19.15 7.65
CA ALA A 119 4.73 19.53 6.31
C ALA A 119 3.70 19.13 5.25
N PHE A 120 3.58 19.92 4.18
CA PHE A 120 2.65 19.63 3.09
C PHE A 120 2.94 18.25 2.48
N GLY A 121 1.92 17.39 2.40
CA GLY A 121 2.06 16.00 1.93
C GLY A 121 2.31 14.96 3.03
N SER A 122 2.48 15.36 4.30
CA SER A 122 2.53 14.41 5.43
C SER A 122 1.12 13.98 5.85
N VAL A 123 1.00 12.81 6.49
CA VAL A 123 -0.29 12.29 6.97
C VAL A 123 -0.85 13.18 8.10
N GLU A 124 0.04 13.77 8.89
CA GLU A 124 -0.25 14.67 10.01
C GLU A 124 -0.73 16.04 9.54
N TYR A 125 -0.29 16.48 8.35
CA TYR A 125 -0.76 17.71 7.72
C TYR A 125 -2.26 17.70 7.48
N PHE A 126 -2.76 16.62 6.89
CA PHE A 126 -4.15 16.47 6.48
C PHE A 126 -5.07 16.00 7.61
N GLY A 127 -4.96 16.61 8.79
CA GLY A 127 -5.84 16.35 9.91
C GLY A 127 -5.72 17.41 10.99
N PHE A 128 -4.96 17.10 12.04
CA PHE A 128 -4.82 17.98 13.20
C PHE A 128 -4.10 19.30 12.87
N ALA A 129 -3.10 19.30 11.97
CA ALA A 129 -2.40 20.53 11.61
C ALA A 129 -3.32 21.53 10.87
N LEU A 130 -4.16 21.05 9.94
CA LEU A 130 -5.12 21.88 9.22
C LEU A 130 -6.18 22.46 10.17
N LEU A 131 -6.74 21.63 11.05
CA LEU A 131 -7.75 22.07 12.00
C LEU A 131 -7.18 22.99 13.08
N GLN A 132 -5.92 22.81 13.49
CA GLN A 132 -5.25 23.74 14.40
C GLN A 132 -5.06 25.12 13.76
N ARG A 133 -4.76 25.20 12.46
CA ARG A 133 -4.72 26.46 11.72
C ARG A 133 -6.11 27.12 11.66
N ALA A 134 -7.16 26.32 11.44
CA ALA A 134 -8.55 26.81 11.45
C ALA A 134 -9.03 27.26 12.84
N ALA A 135 -8.60 26.59 13.91
CA ALA A 135 -8.91 26.99 15.28
C ALA A 135 -8.20 28.31 15.65
N LYS A 136 -6.95 28.50 15.19
CA LYS A 136 -6.20 29.76 15.35
C LYS A 136 -6.83 30.94 14.59
N SER A 137 -7.60 30.69 13.53
CA SER A 137 -8.37 31.72 12.83
C SER A 137 -9.70 32.08 13.51
N GLY A 138 -9.95 31.59 14.73
CA GLY A 138 -11.10 32.00 15.55
C GLY A 138 -12.37 31.17 15.34
N VAL A 139 -12.28 30.01 14.68
CA VAL A 139 -13.42 29.10 14.54
C VAL A 139 -13.60 28.29 15.83
N PRO A 140 -14.72 28.44 16.58
CA PRO A 140 -14.96 27.65 17.77
C PRO A 140 -15.33 26.21 17.39
N LEU A 141 -14.38 25.29 17.52
CA LEU A 141 -14.60 23.86 17.27
C LEU A 141 -14.72 23.11 18.59
N HIS A 142 -15.84 22.41 18.79
CA HIS A 142 -15.97 21.49 19.92
C HIS A 142 -14.91 20.38 19.82
N PRO A 143 -14.21 20.01 20.91
CA PRO A 143 -13.09 19.08 20.91
C PRO A 143 -13.33 17.75 20.17
N ARG A 144 -14.51 17.15 20.37
CA ARG A 144 -14.89 15.89 19.71
C ARG A 144 -15.09 16.05 18.21
N LEU A 145 -15.69 17.17 17.78
CA LEU A 145 -15.91 17.43 16.36
C LEU A 145 -14.58 17.69 15.64
N ALA A 146 -13.66 18.42 16.29
CA ALA A 146 -12.31 18.61 15.77
C ALA A 146 -11.56 17.28 15.61
N TRP A 147 -11.66 16.36 16.58
CA TRP A 147 -11.03 15.04 16.47
C TRP A 147 -11.61 14.21 15.33
N VAL A 148 -12.95 14.14 15.21
CA VAL A 148 -13.61 13.39 14.13
C VAL A 148 -13.27 13.99 12.77
N ALA A 149 -13.31 15.32 12.64
CA ALA A 149 -12.93 16.01 11.41
C ALA A 149 -11.46 15.76 11.05
N ALA A 150 -10.55 15.74 12.03
CA ALA A 150 -9.12 15.47 11.81
C ALA A 150 -8.91 14.06 11.24
N GLN A 151 -9.59 13.07 11.82
CA GLN A 151 -9.51 11.69 11.34
C GLN A 151 -10.17 11.55 9.97
N ALA A 152 -11.32 12.18 9.74
CA ALA A 152 -11.98 12.16 8.44
C ALA A 152 -11.05 12.70 7.35
N LEU A 153 -10.44 13.87 7.55
CA LEU A 153 -9.48 14.45 6.62
C LEU A 153 -8.27 13.53 6.38
N ARG A 154 -7.74 12.91 7.45
CA ARG A 154 -6.59 12.01 7.37
C ARG A 154 -6.92 10.79 6.50
N TRP A 155 -8.04 10.14 6.78
CA TRP A 155 -8.49 8.97 6.03
C TRP A 155 -8.86 9.32 4.59
N SER A 156 -9.49 10.47 4.35
CA SER A 156 -9.75 10.98 3.00
C SER A 156 -8.45 11.21 2.23
N TYR A 157 -7.43 11.81 2.85
CA TYR A 157 -6.13 11.99 2.22
C TYR A 157 -5.47 10.66 1.86
N LEU A 158 -5.45 9.69 2.78
CA LEU A 158 -4.90 8.36 2.53
C LEU A 158 -5.65 7.64 1.40
N LEU A 159 -6.97 7.71 1.38
CA LEU A 159 -7.80 7.13 0.32
C LEU A 159 -7.51 7.80 -1.04
N LEU A 160 -7.50 9.12 -1.10
CA LEU A 160 -7.22 9.86 -2.33
C LEU A 160 -5.81 9.58 -2.85
N ARG A 161 -4.82 9.50 -1.96
CA ARG A 161 -3.46 9.10 -2.31
C ARG A 161 -3.42 7.70 -2.89
N GLN A 162 -4.14 6.74 -2.29
CA GLN A 162 -4.22 5.37 -2.80
C GLN A 162 -4.92 5.29 -4.16
N LEU A 163 -6.02 6.03 -4.36
CA LEU A 163 -6.71 6.11 -5.64
C LEU A 163 -5.82 6.72 -6.73
N ALA A 164 -5.04 7.76 -6.40
CA ALA A 164 -4.07 8.33 -7.31
C ALA A 164 -2.98 7.31 -7.69
N CYS A 165 -2.48 6.53 -6.72
CA CYS A 165 -1.53 5.44 -7.00
C CYS A 165 -2.13 4.40 -7.95
N PHE A 166 -3.38 3.95 -7.70
CA PHE A 166 -4.05 3.01 -8.61
C PHE A 166 -4.23 3.58 -10.01
N PHE A 167 -4.66 4.84 -10.12
CA PHE A 167 -4.79 5.49 -11.42
C PHE A 167 -3.47 5.52 -12.21
N ILE A 168 -2.36 5.86 -11.55
CA ILE A 168 -1.03 5.88 -12.18
C ILE A 168 -0.60 4.46 -12.59
N LEU A 169 -0.73 3.48 -11.69
CA LEU A 169 -0.35 2.10 -11.94
C LEU A 169 -1.18 1.46 -13.07
N ASP A 170 -2.49 1.67 -13.08
CA ASP A 170 -3.39 1.17 -14.12
C ASP A 170 -3.09 1.82 -15.48
N THR A 171 -2.84 3.12 -15.48
CA THR A 171 -2.44 3.84 -16.71
C THR A 171 -1.15 3.25 -17.26
N TRP A 172 -0.14 3.06 -16.41
CA TRP A 172 1.12 2.43 -16.82
C TRP A 172 0.91 1.00 -17.32
N GLY A 173 0.18 0.17 -16.57
CA GLY A 173 -0.12 -1.21 -16.92
C GLY A 173 -0.85 -1.33 -18.25
N TYR A 174 -1.81 -0.44 -18.51
CA TYR A 174 -2.50 -0.36 -19.80
C TYR A 174 -1.52 -0.07 -20.95
N TRP A 175 -0.64 0.93 -20.80
CA TRP A 175 0.29 1.29 -21.86
C TRP A 175 1.34 0.21 -22.12
N VAL A 176 1.85 -0.45 -21.07
CA VAL A 176 2.76 -1.59 -21.22
C VAL A 176 2.06 -2.74 -21.93
N HIS A 177 0.85 -3.12 -21.49
CA HIS A 177 0.08 -4.18 -22.13
C HIS A 177 -0.25 -3.85 -23.60
N TYR A 178 -0.66 -2.61 -23.86
CA TYR A 178 -0.89 -2.11 -25.22
C TYR A 178 0.37 -2.22 -26.08
N SER A 179 1.52 -1.82 -25.55
CA SER A 179 2.79 -1.89 -26.28
C SER A 179 3.19 -3.33 -26.64
N MET A 180 2.85 -4.31 -25.79
CA MET A 180 3.06 -5.75 -26.06
C MET A 180 2.18 -6.26 -27.21
N HIS A 181 0.96 -5.73 -27.37
CA HIS A 181 0.11 -6.08 -28.52
C HIS A 181 0.56 -5.44 -29.83
N VAL A 182 1.18 -4.27 -29.77
CA VAL A 182 1.66 -3.55 -30.97
C VAL A 182 3.02 -4.07 -31.43
N SER A 183 3.90 -4.46 -30.51
CA SER A 183 5.25 -4.95 -30.83
C SER A 183 5.36 -6.45 -30.64
N THR A 184 5.60 -7.19 -31.72
CA THR A 184 5.83 -8.65 -31.70
C THR A 184 7.08 -9.06 -30.92
N TYR A 185 8.01 -8.14 -30.63
CA TYR A 185 9.24 -8.42 -29.88
C TYR A 185 9.08 -8.32 -28.36
N LEU A 186 7.97 -7.74 -27.89
CA LEU A 186 7.66 -7.56 -26.46
C LEU A 186 6.71 -8.63 -25.92
N TYR A 187 6.28 -9.57 -26.77
CA TYR A 187 5.46 -10.73 -26.45
C TYR A 187 6.33 -11.95 -26.21
#